data_AF-A0A851YE13-F1
#
_entry.id   AF-A0A851YE13-F1
#
_cell.length_a   1.000
_cell.length_b   1.000
_cell.length_c   1.000
_cell.angle_alpha   90.00
_cell.angle_beta   90.00
_cell.angle_gamma   90.00
#
_symmetry.space_group_name_H-M   'P 1'
#
loop_
_entity.id
_entity.type
_entity.pdbx_description
1 polymer ?
#
loop_
_entity_poly.entity_id
_entity_poly.type
_entity_poly.pdbx_seq_one_letter_code
_entity_poly.pdbx_strand_id
1 'polypeptide(L)'
;MTTDEATKSEGEVQAAALAERGEDITPARDRGVLKIIKRPGSEDESPMIGDKVYVHYKGKLANGKKFDSSRDRNEPFVFSLGKGQVIKAWDIGVATMKKGEICYLLCKPEYAYGSAGSAPKIPSNATLFFEASTSVELLDFKGEDLFEDGGIIRRIKRKGEGYSNPNEGATVEIHLEGFCGGTRFDCKDVKFVVGEGEDHDIPIGIDKALEKMQRGEHCVLYLGPRYGFGEAGKPKYGIQANAELVYEVTLKSFEKAKESWEMDTKEKLEQAAVVKEKGTMYFK
;
A
#
# COMPACT_ATOMS: atom_id res chain seq x y z
N MET A 1 -35.31 -48.99 5.08
CA MET A 1 -34.13 -48.29 5.65
C MET A 1 -33.04 -48.31 4.60
N THR A 2 -32.86 -47.21 3.89
CA THR A 2 -31.72 -46.97 3.01
C THR A 2 -31.38 -45.50 3.20
N THR A 3 -30.38 -45.24 4.04
CA THR A 3 -29.79 -43.92 4.23
C THR A 3 -28.96 -43.60 3.00
N ASP A 4 -29.45 -42.68 2.17
CA ASP A 4 -28.63 -41.99 1.17
C ASP A 4 -27.64 -41.11 1.93
N GLU A 5 -26.40 -41.57 2.07
CA GLU A 5 -25.27 -40.71 2.40
C GLU A 5 -24.99 -39.83 1.18
N ALA A 6 -25.54 -38.61 1.20
CA ALA A 6 -25.19 -37.58 0.23
C ALA A 6 -23.68 -37.27 0.32
N THR A 7 -22.95 -37.61 -0.73
CA THR A 7 -21.52 -37.29 -0.87
C THR A 7 -21.36 -35.77 -0.90
N LYS A 8 -20.84 -35.18 0.19
CA LYS A 8 -20.54 -33.75 0.27
C LYS A 8 -19.57 -33.35 -0.84
N SER A 9 -19.85 -32.24 -1.52
CA SER A 9 -18.96 -31.73 -2.57
C SER A 9 -17.62 -31.27 -1.99
N GLU A 10 -16.53 -31.34 -2.77
CA GLU A 10 -15.18 -30.92 -2.32
C GLU A 10 -15.14 -29.48 -1.78
N GLY A 11 -16.03 -28.61 -2.28
CA GLY A 11 -16.23 -27.25 -1.77
C GLY A 11 -16.84 -27.22 -0.36
N GLU A 12 -17.83 -28.06 -0.06
CA GLU A 12 -18.45 -28.14 1.28
C GLU A 12 -17.54 -28.81 2.33
N VAL A 13 -16.55 -29.59 1.89
CA VAL A 13 -15.53 -30.16 2.77
C VAL A 13 -14.46 -29.13 3.12
N GLN A 14 -14.02 -28.32 2.15
CA GLN A 14 -13.14 -27.15 2.39
C GLN A 14 -13.87 -26.16 3.33
N ALA A 15 -15.12 -25.85 2.98
CA ALA A 15 -16.27 -25.62 3.85
C ALA A 15 -16.05 -25.53 5.35
N ALA A 16 -16.39 -26.69 5.89
CA ALA A 16 -16.36 -27.02 7.27
C ALA A 16 -14.95 -26.91 7.84
N ALA A 17 -13.92 -27.26 7.07
CA ALA A 17 -12.54 -27.18 7.55
C ALA A 17 -12.11 -25.72 7.85
N LEU A 18 -12.44 -24.76 6.98
CA LEU A 18 -12.19 -23.34 7.23
C LEU A 18 -13.05 -22.80 8.37
N ALA A 19 -14.32 -23.20 8.46
CA ALA A 19 -15.19 -22.76 9.54
C ALA A 19 -14.73 -23.28 10.93
N GLU A 20 -14.22 -24.51 11.00
CA GLU A 20 -13.76 -25.17 12.22
C GLU A 20 -12.35 -24.74 12.63
N ARG A 21 -11.41 -24.69 11.67
CA ARG A 21 -9.97 -24.58 11.93
C ARG A 21 -9.30 -23.34 11.33
N GLY A 22 -10.05 -22.52 10.61
CA GLY A 22 -9.53 -21.29 10.02
C GLY A 22 -9.10 -20.29 11.09
N GLU A 23 -7.92 -19.69 10.87
CA GLU A 23 -7.40 -18.60 11.69
C GLU A 23 -8.20 -17.33 11.41
N ASP A 24 -8.71 -16.69 12.46
CA ASP A 24 -9.37 -15.39 12.33
C ASP A 24 -8.34 -14.27 12.20
N ILE A 25 -8.25 -13.70 11.00
CA ILE A 25 -7.29 -12.63 10.67
C ILE A 25 -7.90 -11.24 10.70
N THR A 26 -9.14 -11.10 11.19
CA THR A 26 -9.78 -9.78 11.31
C THR A 26 -9.18 -8.96 12.46
N PRO A 27 -9.00 -7.64 12.28
CA PRO A 27 -8.58 -6.77 13.39
C PRO A 27 -9.56 -6.81 14.58
N ALA A 28 -10.86 -6.94 14.30
CA ALA A 28 -11.91 -6.97 15.31
C ALA A 28 -12.10 -8.34 15.99
N ARG A 29 -11.42 -9.40 15.51
CA ARG A 29 -11.57 -10.79 15.97
C ARG A 29 -13.03 -11.27 15.97
N ASP A 30 -13.77 -10.92 14.93
CA ASP A 30 -15.20 -11.20 14.77
C ASP A 30 -15.48 -12.42 13.87
N ARG A 31 -14.44 -13.18 13.53
CA ARG A 31 -14.45 -14.31 12.57
C ARG A 31 -14.99 -13.91 11.20
N GLY A 32 -14.87 -12.64 10.82
CA GLY A 32 -15.32 -12.11 9.54
C GLY A 32 -14.50 -12.60 8.34
N VAL A 33 -13.22 -12.92 8.58
CA VAL A 33 -12.29 -13.44 7.59
C VAL A 33 -11.47 -14.54 8.24
N LEU A 34 -11.70 -15.78 7.83
CA LEU A 34 -10.95 -16.94 8.29
C LEU A 34 -9.99 -17.42 7.19
N LYS A 35 -8.75 -17.76 7.57
CA LYS A 35 -7.69 -18.18 6.65
C LYS A 35 -7.19 -19.57 6.99
N ILE A 36 -6.95 -20.39 5.96
CA ILE A 36 -6.15 -21.62 6.06
C ILE A 36 -5.09 -21.60 4.96
N ILE A 37 -3.83 -21.80 5.32
CA ILE A 37 -2.73 -21.94 4.38
C ILE A 37 -2.78 -23.35 3.78
N LYS A 38 -2.90 -23.44 2.45
CA LYS A 38 -2.82 -24.69 1.69
C LYS A 38 -1.38 -25.03 1.34
N ARG A 39 -0.65 -24.02 0.87
CA ARG A 39 0.77 -24.12 0.52
C ARG A 39 1.48 -22.90 1.10
N PRO A 40 2.51 -23.07 1.95
CA PRO A 40 3.26 -21.93 2.45
C PRO A 40 4.02 -21.23 1.32
N GLY A 41 4.25 -19.93 1.48
CA GLY A 41 5.17 -19.16 0.63
C GLY A 41 6.63 -19.36 1.03
N SER A 42 7.54 -18.81 0.23
CA SER A 42 9.00 -18.97 0.38
C SER A 42 9.71 -17.82 1.09
N GLU A 43 9.12 -16.63 1.12
CA GLU A 43 9.73 -15.41 1.67
C GLU A 43 9.07 -15.02 2.99
N ASP A 44 9.81 -14.38 3.90
CA ASP A 44 9.27 -13.89 5.17
C ASP A 44 8.57 -12.54 5.06
N GLU A 45 8.62 -11.91 3.89
CA GLU A 45 7.98 -10.63 3.65
C GLU A 45 6.55 -10.79 3.13
N SER A 46 5.67 -9.94 3.65
CA SER A 46 4.28 -9.81 3.22
C SER A 46 4.08 -8.49 2.48
N PRO A 47 3.10 -8.40 1.56
CA PRO A 47 2.77 -7.15 0.91
C PRO A 47 2.21 -6.14 1.91
N MET A 48 2.57 -4.87 1.71
CA MET A 48 2.18 -3.72 2.54
C MET A 48 1.10 -2.89 1.85
N ILE A 49 0.54 -1.95 2.58
CA ILE A 49 -0.47 -1.03 2.04
C ILE A 49 0.16 -0.25 0.86
N GLY A 50 -0.57 -0.16 -0.25
CA GLY A 50 -0.13 0.49 -1.48
C GLY A 50 0.61 -0.42 -2.45
N ASP A 51 1.16 -1.55 -2.00
CA ASP A 51 1.89 -2.47 -2.86
C ASP A 51 1.00 -2.97 -4.01
N LYS A 52 1.59 -3.08 -5.20
CA LYS A 52 0.98 -3.72 -6.36
C LYS A 52 1.16 -5.23 -6.21
N VAL A 53 0.07 -5.94 -6.00
CA VAL A 53 0.05 -7.39 -5.77
C VAL A 53 -0.43 -8.14 -7.00
N TYR A 54 0.18 -9.29 -7.26
CA TYR A 54 -0.11 -10.16 -8.41
C TYR A 54 -0.63 -11.47 -7.88
N VAL A 55 -1.89 -11.80 -8.18
CA VAL A 55 -2.52 -13.01 -7.64
C VAL A 55 -3.18 -13.84 -8.73
N HIS A 56 -3.16 -15.16 -8.52
CA HIS A 56 -4.17 -16.02 -9.09
C HIS A 56 -5.24 -16.33 -8.04
N TYR A 57 -6.49 -16.28 -8.46
CA TYR A 57 -7.62 -16.68 -7.62
C TYR A 57 -8.61 -17.55 -8.36
N LYS A 58 -9.36 -18.30 -7.56
CA LYS A 58 -10.57 -19.02 -7.97
C LYS A 58 -11.64 -18.77 -6.93
N GLY A 59 -12.71 -18.09 -7.33
CA GLY A 59 -13.89 -17.83 -6.51
C GLY A 59 -14.97 -18.87 -6.75
N LYS A 60 -15.42 -19.54 -5.69
CA LYS A 60 -16.61 -20.41 -5.69
C LYS A 60 -17.71 -19.77 -4.86
N LEU A 61 -18.97 -20.00 -5.24
CA LEU A 61 -20.13 -19.70 -4.39
C LEU A 61 -20.36 -20.85 -3.40
N ALA A 62 -21.26 -20.61 -2.44
CA ALA A 62 -21.66 -21.59 -1.42
C ALA A 62 -22.08 -22.95 -1.98
N ASN A 63 -22.74 -22.95 -3.14
CA ASN A 63 -23.16 -24.16 -3.85
C ASN A 63 -22.03 -24.84 -4.66
N GLY A 64 -20.77 -24.47 -4.41
CA GLY A 64 -19.60 -24.97 -5.12
C GLY A 64 -19.41 -24.42 -6.54
N LYS A 65 -20.38 -23.64 -7.07
CA LYS A 65 -20.31 -23.10 -8.43
C LYS A 65 -19.21 -22.06 -8.53
N LYS A 66 -18.25 -22.28 -9.43
CA LYS A 66 -17.26 -21.27 -9.80
C LYS A 66 -17.97 -20.02 -10.35
N PHE A 67 -17.75 -18.86 -9.74
CA PHE A 67 -18.26 -17.59 -10.26
C PHE A 67 -17.20 -16.80 -11.02
N ASP A 68 -15.92 -16.97 -10.66
CA ASP A 68 -14.80 -16.28 -11.31
C ASP A 68 -13.47 -17.01 -11.07
N SER A 69 -12.53 -16.86 -12.00
CA SER A 69 -11.18 -17.44 -11.93
C SER A 69 -10.25 -16.67 -12.85
N SER A 70 -9.19 -16.09 -12.27
CA SER A 70 -8.12 -15.44 -13.05
C SER A 70 -7.44 -16.40 -14.03
N ARG A 71 -7.34 -17.69 -13.68
CA ARG A 71 -6.70 -18.70 -14.53
C ARG A 71 -7.50 -18.99 -15.79
N ASP A 72 -8.80 -18.71 -15.79
CA ASP A 72 -9.63 -18.83 -17.01
C ASP A 72 -9.30 -17.72 -18.02
N ARG A 73 -8.67 -16.63 -17.57
CA ARG A 73 -8.22 -15.50 -18.39
C ARG A 73 -6.75 -15.61 -18.81
N ASN A 74 -6.02 -16.64 -18.38
CA ASN A 74 -4.58 -16.83 -18.60
C ASN A 74 -3.68 -15.67 -18.14
N GLU A 75 -4.20 -14.75 -17.31
CA GLU A 75 -3.46 -13.59 -16.81
C GLU A 75 -3.67 -13.44 -15.29
N PRO A 76 -2.62 -13.06 -14.54
CA PRO A 76 -2.76 -12.70 -13.13
C PRO A 76 -3.72 -11.52 -12.94
N PHE A 77 -4.45 -11.53 -11.82
CA PHE A 77 -5.16 -10.35 -11.39
C PHE A 77 -4.22 -9.44 -10.59
N VAL A 78 -4.19 -8.16 -10.97
CA VAL A 78 -3.28 -7.17 -10.39
C VAL A 78 -4.09 -6.05 -9.75
N PHE A 79 -3.78 -5.71 -8.51
CA PHE A 79 -4.43 -4.62 -7.79
C PHE A 79 -3.47 -3.98 -6.76
N SER A 80 -3.85 -2.82 -6.22
CA SER A 80 -3.13 -2.14 -5.14
C SER A 80 -3.75 -2.47 -3.78
N LEU A 81 -2.95 -3.05 -2.90
CA LEU A 81 -3.41 -3.56 -1.61
C LEU A 81 -3.79 -2.43 -0.63
N GLY A 82 -4.90 -2.59 0.09
CA GLY A 82 -5.34 -1.64 1.14
C GLY A 82 -5.90 -0.32 0.62
N LYS A 83 -6.16 -0.23 -0.69
CA LYS A 83 -6.77 0.94 -1.35
C LYS A 83 -8.26 0.75 -1.65
N GLY A 84 -8.88 -0.37 -1.22
CA GLY A 84 -10.30 -0.63 -1.45
C GLY A 84 -10.65 -0.97 -2.91
N GLN A 85 -9.68 -1.42 -3.71
CA GLN A 85 -9.92 -1.90 -5.07
C GLN A 85 -10.54 -3.30 -5.13
N VAL A 86 -10.48 -4.02 -4.01
CA VAL A 86 -11.03 -5.36 -3.80
C VAL A 86 -11.92 -5.37 -2.57
N ILE A 87 -12.63 -6.48 -2.33
CA ILE A 87 -13.42 -6.64 -1.11
C ILE A 87 -12.52 -6.57 0.14
N LYS A 88 -13.06 -6.07 1.26
CA LYS A 88 -12.31 -5.89 2.52
C LYS A 88 -11.59 -7.17 2.96
N ALA A 89 -12.21 -8.33 2.77
CA ALA A 89 -11.62 -9.61 3.12
C ALA A 89 -10.32 -9.91 2.35
N TRP A 90 -10.20 -9.44 1.11
CA TRP A 90 -8.97 -9.59 0.33
C TRP A 90 -7.90 -8.60 0.77
N ASP A 91 -8.27 -7.35 1.05
CA ASP A 91 -7.33 -6.37 1.61
C ASP A 91 -6.72 -6.87 2.93
N ILE A 92 -7.52 -7.53 3.78
CA ILE A 92 -7.06 -8.17 5.02
C ILE A 92 -6.27 -9.46 4.73
N GLY A 93 -6.81 -10.34 3.88
CA GLY A 93 -6.27 -11.67 3.61
C GLY A 93 -4.91 -11.64 2.92
N VAL A 94 -4.80 -10.91 1.81
CA VAL A 94 -3.57 -10.84 1.00
C VAL A 94 -2.44 -10.16 1.78
N ALA A 95 -2.74 -9.21 2.66
CA ALA A 95 -1.74 -8.59 3.55
C ALA A 95 -1.05 -9.59 4.51
N THR A 96 -1.66 -10.76 4.74
CA THR A 96 -1.08 -11.82 5.58
C THR A 96 -0.33 -12.90 4.79
N MET A 97 -0.32 -12.82 3.45
CA MET A 97 0.25 -13.85 2.59
C MET A 97 1.73 -13.62 2.33
N LYS A 98 2.47 -14.72 2.20
CA LYS A 98 3.86 -14.74 1.71
C LYS A 98 3.92 -14.98 0.21
N LYS A 99 4.98 -14.53 -0.46
CA LYS A 99 5.17 -14.80 -1.89
C LYS A 99 5.17 -16.31 -2.18
N GLY A 100 4.40 -16.74 -3.17
CA GLY A 100 4.17 -18.14 -3.55
C GLY A 100 3.11 -18.89 -2.72
N GLU A 101 2.60 -18.27 -1.65
CA GLU A 101 1.61 -18.87 -0.76
C GLU A 101 0.30 -19.12 -1.50
N ILE A 102 -0.32 -20.28 -1.24
CA ILE A 102 -1.71 -20.54 -1.55
C ILE A 102 -2.49 -20.62 -0.24
N CYS A 103 -3.50 -19.77 -0.07
CA CYS A 103 -4.43 -19.85 1.05
C CYS A 103 -5.86 -19.97 0.58
N TYR A 104 -6.71 -20.45 1.47
CA TYR A 104 -8.16 -20.35 1.36
C TYR A 104 -8.63 -19.27 2.31
N LEU A 105 -9.56 -18.44 1.84
CA LEU A 105 -10.24 -17.43 2.64
C LEU A 105 -11.73 -17.76 2.70
N LEU A 106 -12.29 -17.70 3.91
CA LEU A 106 -13.72 -17.73 4.19
C LEU A 106 -14.13 -16.34 4.67
N CYS A 107 -14.99 -15.67 3.89
CA CYS A 107 -15.32 -14.26 4.04
C CYS A 107 -16.81 -14.07 4.37
N LYS A 108 -17.12 -13.40 5.48
CA LYS A 108 -18.49 -12.97 5.80
C LYS A 108 -18.94 -11.79 4.89
N PRO A 109 -20.25 -11.59 4.70
CA PRO A 109 -20.79 -10.54 3.82
C PRO A 109 -20.32 -9.13 4.16
N GLU A 110 -20.15 -8.81 5.45
CA GLU A 110 -19.71 -7.51 5.94
C GLU A 110 -18.29 -7.15 5.45
N TYR A 111 -17.51 -8.18 5.10
CA TYR A 111 -16.17 -8.09 4.54
C TYR A 111 -16.13 -8.40 3.03
N ALA A 112 -17.28 -8.66 2.41
CA ALA A 112 -17.44 -8.96 0.99
C ALA A 112 -18.36 -7.93 0.31
N TYR A 113 -19.53 -8.34 -0.19
CA TYR A 113 -20.45 -7.51 -0.96
C TYR A 113 -21.68 -7.02 -0.15
N GLY A 114 -21.73 -7.33 1.14
CA GLY A 114 -22.79 -6.93 2.05
C GLY A 114 -24.19 -7.33 1.58
N SER A 115 -25.19 -6.55 2.00
CA SER A 115 -26.59 -6.77 1.66
C SER A 115 -26.93 -6.44 0.20
N ALA A 116 -26.15 -5.58 -0.45
CA ALA A 116 -26.38 -5.19 -1.84
C ALA A 116 -26.06 -6.31 -2.84
N GLY A 117 -25.06 -7.16 -2.53
CA GLY A 117 -24.54 -8.13 -3.49
C GLY A 117 -23.85 -7.47 -4.69
N SER A 118 -23.75 -8.20 -5.81
CA SER A 118 -23.20 -7.74 -7.08
C SER A 118 -23.88 -8.49 -8.23
N ALA A 119 -25.07 -8.01 -8.61
CA ALA A 119 -25.88 -8.64 -9.65
C ALA A 119 -25.18 -8.60 -11.04
N PRO A 120 -25.36 -9.63 -11.90
CA PRO A 120 -26.19 -10.84 -11.71
C PRO A 120 -25.46 -12.00 -11.02
N LYS A 121 -24.16 -11.85 -10.72
CA LYS A 121 -23.31 -12.98 -10.28
C LYS A 121 -23.37 -13.24 -8.77
N ILE A 122 -23.62 -12.22 -7.96
CA ILE A 122 -23.60 -12.26 -6.50
C ILE A 122 -24.94 -11.74 -5.96
N PRO A 123 -25.77 -12.58 -5.32
CA PRO A 123 -27.09 -12.18 -4.83
C PRO A 123 -27.06 -11.15 -3.69
N SER A 124 -28.18 -10.44 -3.47
CA SER A 124 -28.41 -9.53 -2.32
C SER A 124 -28.54 -10.34 -1.04
N ASN A 125 -27.94 -9.85 0.06
CA ASN A 125 -27.71 -10.64 1.27
C ASN A 125 -27.29 -12.05 0.89
N ALA A 126 -26.42 -12.17 -0.14
CA ALA A 126 -25.54 -13.30 -0.20
C ALA A 126 -24.64 -13.18 1.02
N THR A 127 -25.20 -13.51 2.17
CA THR A 127 -24.61 -14.53 2.96
C THR A 127 -24.19 -15.60 1.98
N LEU A 128 -22.91 -15.52 1.66
CA LEU A 128 -22.06 -16.67 1.43
C LEU A 128 -22.19 -17.55 2.69
N PHE A 129 -23.40 -18.06 2.95
CA PHE A 129 -23.84 -18.68 4.20
C PHE A 129 -23.07 -19.97 4.45
N PHE A 130 -22.40 -20.48 3.42
CA PHE A 130 -21.19 -21.26 3.51
C PHE A 130 -20.25 -20.77 2.39
N GLU A 131 -18.99 -20.48 2.71
CA GLU A 131 -17.86 -20.31 1.79
C GLU A 131 -18.09 -19.71 0.39
N ALA A 132 -17.74 -18.42 0.22
CA ALA A 132 -16.87 -18.14 -0.90
C ALA A 132 -15.46 -18.61 -0.54
N SER A 133 -15.17 -19.90 -0.74
CA SER A 133 -13.79 -20.37 -0.70
C SER A 133 -13.09 -19.75 -1.89
N THR A 134 -12.32 -18.70 -1.61
CA THR A 134 -11.40 -18.19 -2.59
C THR A 134 -10.06 -18.80 -2.28
N SER A 135 -9.57 -19.66 -3.18
CA SER A 135 -8.15 -19.96 -3.18
C SER A 135 -7.42 -18.78 -3.79
N VAL A 136 -6.54 -18.14 -3.03
CA VAL A 136 -5.66 -17.08 -3.51
C VAL A 136 -4.25 -17.62 -3.53
N GLU A 137 -3.56 -17.42 -4.64
CA GLU A 137 -2.13 -17.66 -4.80
C GLU A 137 -1.44 -16.32 -5.03
N LEU A 138 -0.58 -15.92 -4.09
CA LEU A 138 0.22 -14.72 -4.22
C LEU A 138 1.45 -15.02 -5.09
N LEU A 139 1.47 -14.49 -6.31
CA LEU A 139 2.56 -14.75 -7.26
C LEU A 139 3.76 -13.84 -6.99
N ASP A 140 3.49 -12.55 -6.82
CA ASP A 140 4.50 -11.52 -6.61
C ASP A 140 3.85 -10.28 -5.98
N PHE A 141 4.65 -9.39 -5.42
CA PHE A 141 4.24 -8.06 -5.03
C PHE A 141 5.39 -7.08 -5.17
N LYS A 142 5.07 -5.82 -5.45
CA LYS A 142 6.03 -4.75 -5.65
C LYS A 142 5.55 -3.50 -4.92
N GLY A 143 6.49 -2.71 -4.40
CA GLY A 143 6.15 -1.40 -3.83
C GLY A 143 5.46 -0.49 -4.84
N GLU A 144 4.79 0.54 -4.34
CA GLU A 144 4.11 1.54 -5.14
C GLU A 144 5.13 2.45 -5.83
N ASP A 145 5.23 2.38 -7.15
CA ASP A 145 6.02 3.32 -7.94
C ASP A 145 5.26 4.65 -8.04
N LEU A 146 5.78 5.69 -7.37
CA LEU A 146 5.07 6.95 -7.22
C LEU A 146 4.99 7.77 -8.51
N PHE A 147 5.92 7.56 -9.45
CA PHE A 147 6.07 8.36 -10.66
C PHE A 147 6.14 7.52 -11.95
N GLU A 148 5.93 6.20 -11.85
CA GLU A 148 5.94 5.25 -12.97
C GLU A 148 7.29 5.20 -13.73
N ASP A 149 8.37 5.60 -13.07
CA ASP A 149 9.72 5.63 -13.62
C ASP A 149 10.72 4.80 -12.81
N GLY A 150 10.25 4.08 -11.80
CA GLY A 150 11.06 3.27 -10.89
C GLY A 150 11.94 4.08 -9.94
N GLY A 151 11.86 5.41 -9.97
CA GLY A 151 12.77 6.28 -9.23
C GLY A 151 12.42 6.45 -7.76
N ILE A 152 11.13 6.36 -7.40
CA ILE A 152 10.69 6.36 -6.01
C ILE A 152 9.69 5.23 -5.79
N ILE A 153 10.12 4.19 -5.08
CA ILE A 153 9.25 3.09 -4.67
C ILE A 153 8.84 3.29 -3.22
N ARG A 154 7.53 3.35 -2.96
CA ARG A 154 6.97 3.51 -1.62
C ARG A 154 6.39 2.20 -1.10
N ARG A 155 6.60 1.93 0.19
CA ARG A 155 5.91 0.87 0.95
C ARG A 155 5.36 1.41 2.26
N ILE A 156 4.04 1.39 2.43
CA ILE A 156 3.37 2.06 3.55
C ILE A 156 3.29 1.10 4.75
N LYS A 157 3.99 1.44 5.84
CA LYS A 157 3.95 0.71 7.12
C LYS A 157 2.71 1.08 7.96
N ARG A 158 2.33 2.36 7.94
CA ARG A 158 1.14 2.87 8.63
C ARG A 158 0.42 3.85 7.71
N LYS A 159 -0.87 3.61 7.49
CA LYS A 159 -1.73 4.49 6.71
C LYS A 159 -1.85 5.85 7.42
N GLY A 160 -1.78 6.93 6.65
CA GLY A 160 -2.11 8.26 7.17
C GLY A 160 -3.61 8.50 7.29
N GLU A 161 -3.95 9.70 7.72
CA GLU A 161 -5.31 10.17 7.93
C GLU A 161 -5.55 11.48 7.19
N GLY A 162 -6.80 11.76 6.88
CA GLY A 162 -7.23 12.96 6.15
C GLY A 162 -7.35 12.75 4.64
N TYR A 163 -7.70 13.84 3.96
CA TYR A 163 -8.00 13.84 2.52
C TYR A 163 -7.03 14.70 1.71
N SER A 164 -6.19 15.50 2.37
CA SER A 164 -5.23 16.39 1.76
C SER A 164 -3.80 15.86 1.91
N ASN A 165 -2.95 16.28 0.98
CA ASN A 165 -1.51 16.07 1.02
C ASN A 165 -0.80 17.44 1.03
N PRO A 166 0.47 17.49 1.48
CA PRO A 166 1.33 18.65 1.24
C PRO A 166 1.38 19.03 -0.25
N ASN A 167 1.46 20.32 -0.55
CA ASN A 167 1.81 20.85 -1.88
C ASN A 167 3.24 21.41 -1.87
N GLU A 168 3.80 21.71 -3.04
CA GLU A 168 5.06 22.44 -3.15
C GLU A 168 4.95 23.78 -2.40
N GLY A 169 5.95 24.11 -1.58
CA GLY A 169 5.93 25.24 -0.65
C GLY A 169 5.22 24.98 0.68
N ALA A 170 4.60 23.81 0.89
CA ALA A 170 4.01 23.47 2.19
C ALA A 170 5.10 23.37 3.27
N THR A 171 4.79 23.86 4.47
CA THR A 171 5.65 23.59 5.64
C THR A 171 5.28 22.23 6.21
N VAL A 172 6.24 21.33 6.35
CA VAL A 172 6.05 19.97 6.87
C VAL A 172 6.87 19.75 8.13
N GLU A 173 6.36 18.91 9.04
CA GLU A 173 7.14 18.35 10.14
C GLU A 173 7.20 16.84 9.97
N ILE A 174 8.41 16.29 9.86
CA ILE A 174 8.63 14.86 9.62
C ILE A 174 9.62 14.28 10.62
N HIS A 175 9.51 12.98 10.85
CA HIS A 175 10.61 12.15 11.31
C HIS A 175 11.23 11.46 10.09
N LEU A 176 12.56 11.47 10.00
CA LEU A 176 13.31 10.96 8.86
C LEU A 176 14.47 10.07 9.35
N GLU A 177 14.55 8.85 8.85
CA GLU A 177 15.73 7.99 8.97
C GLU A 177 16.24 7.63 7.57
N GLY A 178 17.52 7.87 7.30
CA GLY A 178 18.16 7.62 6.00
C GLY A 178 19.21 6.53 6.07
N PHE A 179 19.19 5.62 5.08
CA PHE A 179 20.06 4.45 4.99
C PHE A 179 20.69 4.36 3.60
N CYS A 180 21.97 3.97 3.56
CA CYS A 180 22.72 3.71 2.33
C CYS A 180 23.45 2.38 2.49
N GLY A 181 23.19 1.40 1.62
CA GLY A 181 23.77 0.06 1.74
C GLY A 181 23.51 -0.63 3.09
N GLY A 182 22.35 -0.35 3.71
CA GLY A 182 21.98 -0.84 5.04
C GLY A 182 22.57 -0.08 6.23
N THR A 183 23.48 0.87 6.01
CA THR A 183 24.03 1.71 7.08
C THR A 183 23.21 2.97 7.25
N ARG A 184 22.73 3.26 8.46
CA ARG A 184 22.02 4.49 8.78
C ARG A 184 22.98 5.68 8.81
N PHE A 185 22.68 6.73 8.06
CA PHE A 185 23.49 7.95 7.99
C PHE A 185 22.76 9.21 8.49
N ASP A 186 21.42 9.18 8.52
CA ASP A 186 20.61 10.29 9.05
C ASP A 186 19.47 9.74 9.93
N CYS A 187 19.11 10.47 10.97
CA CYS A 187 18.03 10.15 11.90
C CYS A 187 17.66 11.42 12.64
N LYS A 188 16.58 12.08 12.23
CA LYS A 188 16.20 13.38 12.80
C LYS A 188 14.71 13.67 12.67
N ASP A 189 14.26 14.51 13.59
CA ASP A 189 13.03 15.26 13.42
C ASP A 189 13.37 16.60 12.76
N VAL A 190 12.66 16.94 11.69
CA VAL A 190 12.95 18.14 10.91
C VAL A 190 11.66 18.82 10.45
N LYS A 191 11.67 20.14 10.51
CA LYS A 191 10.65 21.02 9.96
C LYS A 191 11.26 21.79 8.79
N PHE A 192 10.66 21.69 7.62
CA PHE A 192 11.16 22.35 6.41
C PHE A 192 10.02 22.62 5.41
N VAL A 193 10.35 23.29 4.31
CA VAL A 193 9.42 23.62 3.22
C VAL A 193 9.59 22.62 2.08
N VAL A 194 8.50 22.01 1.63
CA VAL A 194 8.52 21.08 0.48
C VAL A 194 9.00 21.81 -0.77
N GLY A 195 10.01 21.24 -1.44
CA GLY A 195 10.74 21.86 -2.55
C GLY A 195 12.08 22.44 -2.12
N GLU A 196 12.33 22.58 -0.82
CA GLU A 196 13.53 23.20 -0.24
C GLU A 196 14.26 22.22 0.71
N GLY A 197 14.07 20.91 0.54
CA GLY A 197 14.73 19.88 1.35
C GLY A 197 16.26 19.93 1.37
N GLU A 198 16.89 20.41 0.29
CA GLU A 198 18.36 20.49 0.18
C GLU A 198 18.98 21.38 1.27
N ASP A 199 18.28 22.43 1.71
CA ASP A 199 18.69 23.33 2.81
C ASP A 199 18.89 22.56 4.13
N HIS A 200 18.27 21.38 4.24
CA HIS A 200 18.31 20.50 5.40
C HIS A 200 19.03 19.17 5.13
N ASP A 201 19.84 19.10 4.05
CA ASP A 201 20.52 17.89 3.58
C ASP A 201 19.55 16.73 3.26
N ILE A 202 18.36 17.04 2.76
CA ILE A 202 17.33 16.07 2.38
C ILE A 202 17.29 15.97 0.85
N PRO A 203 17.34 14.75 0.26
CA PRO A 203 17.32 14.60 -1.19
C PRO A 203 15.92 14.87 -1.75
N ILE A 204 15.87 15.38 -2.98
CA ILE A 204 14.63 15.81 -3.68
C ILE A 204 13.53 14.73 -3.73
N GLY A 205 13.90 13.46 -3.65
CA GLY A 205 12.95 12.36 -3.61
C GLY A 205 12.02 12.39 -2.40
N ILE A 206 12.46 12.94 -1.27
CA ILE A 206 11.63 13.11 -0.07
C ILE A 206 10.57 14.17 -0.30
N ASP A 207 10.95 15.35 -0.81
CA ASP A 207 10.01 16.42 -1.18
C ASP A 207 8.93 15.90 -2.12
N LYS A 208 9.34 15.19 -3.19
CA LYS A 208 8.43 14.64 -4.19
C LYS A 208 7.53 13.53 -3.65
N ALA A 209 8.03 12.71 -2.73
CA ALA A 209 7.20 11.70 -2.07
C ALA A 209 6.18 12.33 -1.11
N LEU A 210 6.54 13.39 -0.39
CA LEU A 210 5.68 14.07 0.57
C LEU A 210 4.40 14.62 -0.07
N GLU A 211 4.46 15.10 -1.32
CA GLU A 211 3.27 15.53 -2.09
C GLU A 211 2.22 14.41 -2.26
N LYS A 212 2.62 13.14 -2.07
CA LYS A 212 1.77 11.94 -2.17
C LYS A 212 1.51 11.27 -0.82
N MET A 213 1.96 11.85 0.29
CA MET A 213 1.79 11.33 1.65
C MET A 213 0.66 12.02 2.41
N GLN A 214 0.03 11.27 3.32
CA GLN A 214 -0.99 11.77 4.22
C GLN A 214 -0.44 12.03 5.63
N ARG A 215 -1.08 12.93 6.39
CA ARG A 215 -0.71 13.20 7.79
C ARG A 215 -0.77 11.90 8.61
N GLY A 216 0.27 11.63 9.41
CA GLY A 216 0.41 10.41 10.21
C GLY A 216 0.94 9.20 9.46
N GLU A 217 1.04 9.26 8.12
CA GLU A 217 1.60 8.19 7.30
C GLU A 217 3.04 7.88 7.71
N HIS A 218 3.35 6.59 7.81
CA HIS A 218 4.71 6.09 7.97
C HIS A 218 5.00 5.13 6.81
N CYS A 219 6.02 5.44 6.02
CA CYS A 219 6.38 4.63 4.87
C CYS A 219 7.90 4.49 4.73
N VAL A 220 8.29 3.46 3.99
CA VAL A 220 9.64 3.27 3.46
C VAL A 220 9.66 3.79 2.03
N LEU A 221 10.66 4.58 1.68
CA LEU A 221 10.93 5.09 0.35
C LEU A 221 12.28 4.56 -0.14
N TYR A 222 12.28 3.90 -1.28
CA TYR A 222 13.50 3.52 -2.00
C TYR A 222 13.71 4.56 -3.09
N LEU A 223 14.80 5.32 -2.99
CA LEU A 223 15.15 6.40 -3.89
C LEU A 223 16.24 5.92 -4.84
N GLY A 224 15.91 5.88 -6.13
CA GLY A 224 16.89 5.69 -7.19
C GLY A 224 17.79 6.92 -7.38
N PRO A 225 18.86 6.81 -8.20
CA PRO A 225 19.89 7.85 -8.31
C PRO A 225 19.37 9.24 -8.66
N ARG A 226 18.33 9.33 -9.51
CA ARG A 226 17.69 10.59 -9.93
C ARG A 226 16.98 11.34 -8.79
N TYR A 227 16.59 10.62 -7.75
CA TYR A 227 15.82 11.14 -6.62
C TYR A 227 16.62 11.13 -5.30
N GLY A 228 17.84 10.58 -5.30
CA GLY A 228 18.80 10.66 -4.21
C GLY A 228 19.65 11.93 -4.27
N PHE A 229 20.91 11.83 -3.86
CA PHE A 229 21.88 12.95 -3.92
C PHE A 229 22.58 13.10 -5.29
N GLY A 230 22.18 12.32 -6.30
CA GLY A 230 22.68 12.43 -7.67
C GLY A 230 24.19 12.21 -7.82
N GLU A 231 24.77 12.74 -8.90
CA GLU A 231 26.18 12.54 -9.27
C GLU A 231 27.17 13.14 -8.27
N ALA A 232 26.77 14.16 -7.50
CA ALA A 232 27.61 14.76 -6.47
C ALA A 232 27.77 13.85 -5.24
N GLY A 233 26.80 12.95 -5.00
CA GLY A 233 26.69 12.22 -3.74
C GLY A 233 26.50 13.18 -2.55
N LYS A 234 26.81 12.70 -1.34
CA LYS A 234 26.78 13.54 -0.13
C LYS A 234 27.99 13.21 0.76
N PRO A 235 29.15 13.86 0.54
CA PRO A 235 30.39 13.57 1.26
C PRO A 235 30.27 13.64 2.78
N LYS A 236 29.44 14.57 3.30
CA LYS A 236 29.13 14.69 4.73
C LYS A 236 28.64 13.39 5.36
N TYR A 237 27.92 12.56 4.59
CA TYR A 237 27.37 11.28 5.02
C TYR A 237 28.16 10.08 4.45
N GLY A 238 29.27 10.32 3.75
CA GLY A 238 30.02 9.26 3.06
C GLY A 238 29.25 8.63 1.89
N ILE A 239 28.23 9.31 1.37
CA ILE A 239 27.40 8.79 0.27
C ILE A 239 28.07 9.10 -1.06
N GLN A 240 28.28 8.06 -1.87
CA GLN A 240 28.90 8.16 -3.18
C GLN A 240 27.91 8.70 -4.24
N ALA A 241 28.47 9.11 -5.38
CA ALA A 241 27.71 9.51 -6.56
C ALA A 241 26.68 8.43 -6.95
N ASN A 242 25.45 8.86 -7.24
CA ASN A 242 24.37 8.02 -7.75
C ASN A 242 24.03 6.81 -6.86
N ALA A 243 24.32 6.88 -5.56
CA ALA A 243 23.94 5.85 -4.61
C ALA A 243 22.41 5.76 -4.49
N GLU A 244 21.90 4.53 -4.42
CA GLU A 244 20.52 4.27 -4.02
C GLU A 244 20.36 4.45 -2.52
N LEU A 245 19.27 5.08 -2.10
CA LEU A 245 19.00 5.39 -0.70
C LEU A 245 17.68 4.78 -0.27
N VAL A 246 17.60 4.39 0.99
CA VAL A 246 16.35 3.96 1.63
C VAL A 246 16.05 4.93 2.75
N TYR A 247 14.83 5.44 2.80
CA TYR A 247 14.38 6.31 3.87
C TYR A 247 13.13 5.75 4.56
N GLU A 248 13.09 5.85 5.87
CA GLU A 248 11.84 5.75 6.63
C GLU A 248 11.35 7.16 6.96
N VAL A 249 10.12 7.46 6.55
CA VAL A 249 9.53 8.79 6.70
C VAL A 249 8.22 8.68 7.46
N THR A 250 8.09 9.46 8.53
CA THR A 250 6.80 9.71 9.18
C THR A 250 6.41 11.17 8.99
N LEU A 251 5.32 11.42 8.26
CA LEU A 251 4.75 12.76 8.12
C LEU A 251 3.92 13.08 9.37
N LYS A 252 4.42 13.93 10.27
CA LYS A 252 3.74 14.26 11.52
C LYS A 252 2.62 15.27 11.30
N SER A 253 2.94 16.37 10.64
CA SER A 253 2.01 17.47 10.37
C SER A 253 2.46 18.23 9.12
N PHE A 254 1.53 19.00 8.53
CA PHE A 254 1.86 19.95 7.47
C PHE A 254 0.85 21.09 7.41
N GLU A 255 1.31 22.22 6.88
CA GLU A 255 0.50 23.38 6.51
C GLU A 255 0.74 23.64 5.02
N LYS A 256 -0.33 23.57 4.22
CA LYS A 256 -0.24 23.80 2.76
C LYS A 256 0.18 25.23 2.46
N ALA A 257 0.98 25.40 1.41
CA ALA A 257 1.13 26.71 0.79
C ALA A 257 -0.21 27.16 0.22
N LYS A 258 -0.45 28.48 0.26
CA LYS A 258 -1.58 29.09 -0.44
C LYS A 258 -1.44 28.86 -1.93
N GLU A 259 -2.53 28.49 -2.57
CA GLU A 259 -2.59 28.42 -4.02
C GLU A 259 -2.62 29.84 -4.61
N SER A 260 -2.18 30.02 -5.85
CA SER A 260 -2.06 31.36 -6.46
C SER A 260 -3.39 32.14 -6.47
N TRP A 261 -4.54 31.47 -6.54
CA TRP A 261 -5.85 32.14 -6.49
C TRP A 261 -6.30 32.53 -5.07
N GLU A 262 -5.67 31.99 -4.02
CA GLU A 262 -5.95 32.31 -2.61
C GLU A 262 -5.16 33.53 -2.12
N MET A 263 -4.21 34.01 -2.92
CA MET A 263 -3.33 35.12 -2.58
C MET A 263 -3.81 36.42 -3.23
N ASP A 264 -3.79 37.50 -2.45
CA ASP A 264 -4.01 38.84 -2.98
C ASP A 264 -2.77 39.38 -3.74
N THR A 265 -2.93 40.50 -4.45
CA THR A 265 -1.85 41.08 -5.26
C THR A 265 -0.63 41.47 -4.43
N LYS A 266 -0.84 41.94 -3.20
CA LYS A 266 0.26 42.36 -2.31
C LYS A 266 1.04 41.13 -1.86
N GLU A 267 0.35 40.09 -1.39
CA GLU A 267 0.95 38.82 -0.99
C GLU A 267 1.75 38.21 -2.15
N LYS A 268 1.23 38.25 -3.38
CA LYS A 268 1.95 37.76 -4.58
C LYS A 268 3.24 38.52 -4.85
N LEU A 269 3.23 39.85 -4.73
CA LEU A 269 4.43 40.67 -4.98
C LEU A 269 5.50 40.44 -3.91
N GLU A 270 5.10 40.31 -2.64
CA GLU A 270 6.01 39.99 -1.54
C GLU A 270 6.63 38.60 -1.72
N GLN A 271 5.83 37.58 -2.02
CA GLN A 271 6.34 36.22 -2.27
C GLN A 271 7.23 36.14 -3.51
N ALA A 272 6.89 36.85 -4.60
CA ALA A 272 7.69 36.87 -5.82
C ALA A 272 9.14 37.37 -5.59
N ALA A 273 9.32 38.36 -4.72
CA ALA A 273 10.65 38.85 -4.35
C ALA A 273 11.46 37.77 -3.61
N VAL A 274 10.84 37.12 -2.62
CA VAL A 274 11.48 36.08 -1.78
C VAL A 274 11.89 34.87 -2.63
N VAL A 275 10.97 34.32 -3.43
CA VAL A 275 11.27 33.13 -4.24
C VAL A 275 12.27 33.42 -5.36
N LYS A 276 12.29 34.65 -5.90
CA LYS A 276 13.30 35.06 -6.89
C LYS A 276 14.70 35.11 -6.27
N GLU A 277 14.82 35.65 -5.06
CA GLU A 277 16.10 35.72 -4.36
C GLU A 277 16.62 34.32 -4.03
N LYS A 278 15.76 33.45 -3.47
CA LYS A 278 16.08 32.04 -3.23
C LYS A 278 16.50 31.30 -4.50
N GLY A 279 15.73 31.42 -5.59
CA GLY A 279 16.08 30.80 -6.87
C GLY A 279 17.44 31.27 -7.40
N THR A 280 17.78 32.54 -7.19
CA THR A 280 19.11 33.08 -7.53
C THR A 280 20.22 32.50 -6.66
N MET A 281 19.94 32.21 -5.39
CA MET A 281 20.90 31.56 -4.49
C MET A 281 21.16 30.11 -4.90
N TYR A 282 20.12 29.34 -5.25
CA TYR A 282 20.28 27.95 -5.69
C TYR A 282 21.01 27.81 -7.04
N PHE A 283 20.92 28.82 -7.90
CA PHE A 283 21.58 28.78 -9.21
C PHE A 283 23.09 29.09 -9.13
N LYS A 284 23.54 29.81 -8.10
CA LYS A 284 24.94 30.24 -7.94
C LYS A 284 25.80 29.16 -7.32
#